data_AF-A0A346A6M6-F1
#
_entry.id   AF-A0A346A6M6-F1
#
_cell.length_a   1.000
_cell.length_b   1.000
_cell.length_c   1.000
_cell.angle_alpha   90.00
_cell.angle_beta   90.00
_cell.angle_gamma   90.00
#
_symmetry.space_group_name_H-M   'P 1'
#
loop_
_entity.id
_entity.type
_entity.pdbx_description
1 polymer ?
#
loop_
_entity_poly.entity_id
_entity_poly.type
_entity_poly.pdbx_seq_one_letter_code
_entity_poly.pdbx_strand_id
1 'polypeptide(L)'
;KYGGSLVWGKDGRWNFSFDQGRPEYTHAYNVRRADLDALLLNRARELGADVVEEAVVKEPVIEDGRVIGVRYAVRGGGEQEARSSFVLDASGQARLLSRNVPDVTWHDELRNVAVWTYFDNCHRLPGDE
;
A
#
# COMPACT_ATOMS: atom_id res chain seq x y z
N LYS A 1 -12.79 7.28 -12.33
CA LYS A 1 -13.70 6.69 -11.32
C LYS A 1 -14.26 7.85 -10.54
N TYR A 2 -15.55 8.12 -10.67
CA TYR A 2 -16.21 9.28 -10.08
C TYR A 2 -17.01 8.89 -8.82
N GLY A 3 -17.12 7.60 -8.53
CA GLY A 3 -17.92 7.07 -7.44
C GLY A 3 -17.83 5.55 -7.34
N GLY A 4 -18.96 4.92 -7.03
CA GLY A 4 -19.09 3.46 -7.08
C GLY A 4 -20.53 2.98 -7.10
N SER A 5 -20.75 1.84 -7.75
CA SER A 5 -22.01 1.09 -7.72
C SER A 5 -21.90 -0.11 -6.77
N LEU A 6 -22.91 -0.30 -5.92
CA LEU A 6 -23.03 -1.47 -5.07
C LEU A 6 -24.33 -2.21 -5.36
N VAL A 7 -24.23 -3.53 -5.49
CA VAL A 7 -25.39 -4.44 -5.37
C VAL A 7 -25.32 -5.01 -3.96
N TRP A 8 -25.96 -4.33 -3.02
CA TRP A 8 -25.81 -4.63 -1.59
C TRP A 8 -27.08 -4.26 -0.81
N GLY A 9 -27.57 -5.19 0.01
CA GLY A 9 -28.81 -5.02 0.77
C GLY A 9 -30.04 -5.54 0.02
N LYS A 10 -31.24 -5.15 0.50
CA LYS A 10 -32.52 -5.66 -0.02
C LYS A 10 -33.05 -4.90 -1.24
N ASP A 11 -32.55 -3.68 -1.45
CA ASP A 11 -33.12 -2.72 -2.41
C ASP A 11 -32.41 -2.72 -3.78
N GLY A 12 -31.57 -3.73 -4.04
CA GLY A 12 -30.89 -3.89 -5.31
C GLY A 12 -29.65 -2.99 -5.46
N ARG A 13 -29.45 -2.45 -6.66
CA ARG A 13 -28.26 -1.64 -7.00
C ARG A 13 -28.46 -0.18 -6.61
N TRP A 14 -27.48 0.40 -5.93
CA TRP A 14 -27.39 1.84 -5.68
C TRP A 14 -25.99 2.35 -6.01
N ASN A 15 -25.88 3.67 -6.20
CA ASN A 15 -24.62 4.34 -6.53
C ASN A 15 -24.34 5.47 -5.54
N PHE A 16 -23.08 5.90 -5.50
CA PHE A 16 -22.66 7.11 -4.83
C PHE A 16 -21.58 7.80 -5.65
N SER A 17 -21.57 9.13 -5.63
CA SER A 17 -20.57 9.97 -6.31
C SER A 17 -19.65 10.63 -5.29
N PHE A 18 -18.37 10.83 -5.65
CA PHE A 18 -17.37 11.42 -4.76
C PHE A 18 -17.60 12.91 -4.50
N ASP A 19 -18.14 13.63 -5.49
CA ASP A 19 -18.45 15.07 -5.38
C ASP A 19 -19.50 15.40 -4.32
N GLN A 20 -20.36 14.44 -3.97
CA GLN A 20 -21.34 14.57 -2.88
C GLN A 20 -20.68 14.68 -1.51
N GLY A 21 -19.48 14.12 -1.33
CA GLY A 21 -18.73 14.17 -0.07
C GLY A 21 -17.68 15.28 -0.02
N ARG A 22 -16.94 15.47 -1.12
CA ARG A 22 -15.88 16.48 -1.28
C ARG A 22 -15.94 17.06 -2.70
N PRO A 23 -16.70 18.16 -2.92
CA PRO A 23 -16.91 18.73 -4.25
C PRO A 23 -15.61 19.12 -4.98
N GLU A 24 -14.54 19.42 -4.24
CA GLU A 24 -13.22 19.74 -4.77
C GLU A 24 -12.46 18.52 -5.34
N TYR A 25 -12.86 17.30 -4.97
CA TYR A 25 -12.25 16.04 -5.42
C TYR A 25 -13.30 15.14 -6.07
N THR A 26 -13.59 15.42 -7.34
CA THR A 26 -14.70 14.80 -8.07
C THR A 26 -14.42 13.39 -8.59
N HIS A 27 -13.15 12.96 -8.62
CA HIS A 27 -12.78 11.67 -9.19
C HIS A 27 -11.46 11.12 -8.64
N ALA A 28 -11.25 9.84 -8.91
CA ALA A 28 -10.01 9.10 -8.71
C ALA A 28 -9.74 8.16 -9.90
N TYR A 29 -8.66 7.39 -9.81
CA TYR A 29 -8.20 6.50 -10.88
C TYR A 29 -8.27 5.04 -10.44
N ASN A 30 -8.77 4.17 -11.32
CA ASN A 30 -8.49 2.74 -11.24
C ASN A 30 -7.14 2.51 -11.93
N VAL A 31 -6.17 1.98 -11.20
CA VAL A 31 -4.78 1.89 -11.66
C VAL A 31 -4.30 0.46 -11.65
N ARG A 32 -3.37 0.15 -12.56
CA ARG A 32 -2.52 -1.02 -12.40
C ARG A 32 -1.49 -0.69 -11.33
N ARG A 33 -1.51 -1.43 -10.22
CA ARG A 33 -0.63 -1.15 -9.06
C ARG A 33 0.85 -1.20 -9.41
N ALA A 34 1.27 -2.15 -10.25
CA ALA A 34 2.65 -2.21 -10.71
C ALA A 34 3.10 -0.90 -11.38
N ASP A 35 2.23 -0.31 -12.22
CA ASP A 35 2.54 0.92 -12.95
C ASP A 35 2.53 2.14 -12.02
N LEU A 36 1.52 2.26 -11.14
CA LEU A 36 1.42 3.38 -10.20
C LEU A 36 2.56 3.37 -9.17
N ASP A 37 2.86 2.20 -8.58
CA ASP A 37 3.89 2.09 -7.55
C ASP A 37 5.27 2.42 -8.13
N ALA A 38 5.57 1.93 -9.35
CA ALA A 38 6.80 2.28 -10.05
C ALA A 38 6.87 3.79 -10.38
N LEU A 39 5.77 4.39 -10.84
CA LEU A 39 5.70 5.82 -11.11
C LEU A 39 6.00 6.65 -9.86
N LEU A 40 5.40 6.30 -8.72
CA LEU A 40 5.62 7.00 -7.46
C LEU A 40 7.05 6.84 -6.95
N LEU A 41 7.61 5.63 -7.04
CA LEU A 41 8.98 5.36 -6.60
C LEU A 41 10.02 6.07 -7.47
N ASN A 42 9.81 6.08 -8.79
CA ASN A 42 10.64 6.85 -9.72
C ASN A 42 10.56 8.35 -9.43
N ARG A 43 9.36 8.87 -9.13
CA ARG A 43 9.21 10.27 -8.76
C ARG A 43 9.95 10.62 -7.47
N ALA A 44 9.95 9.73 -6.48
CA ALA A 44 10.73 9.93 -5.26
C ALA A 44 12.24 10.04 -5.57
N ARG A 45 12.76 9.18 -6.47
CA ARG A 45 14.14 9.24 -6.95
C ARG A 45 14.46 10.57 -7.64
N GLU A 46 13.59 11.02 -8.55
CA GLU A 46 13.74 12.31 -9.23
C GLU A 46 13.75 13.51 -8.28
N LEU A 47 13.03 13.40 -7.16
CA LEU A 47 12.99 14.41 -6.10
C LEU A 47 14.17 14.32 -5.13
N GLY A 48 15.10 13.37 -5.34
CA GLY A 48 16.35 13.25 -4.59
C GLY A 48 16.36 12.17 -3.49
N ALA A 49 15.37 11.29 -3.44
CA ALA A 49 15.43 10.14 -2.54
C ALA A 49 16.40 9.07 -3.06
N ASP A 50 17.26 8.55 -2.18
CA ASP A 50 18.05 7.36 -2.47
C ASP A 50 17.14 6.12 -2.42
N VAL A 51 16.91 5.52 -3.59
CA VAL A 51 16.06 4.35 -3.75
C VAL A 51 16.92 3.14 -4.11
N VAL A 52 16.94 2.14 -3.23
CA VAL A 52 17.60 0.85 -3.46
C VAL A 52 16.54 -0.22 -3.71
N GLU A 53 16.45 -0.68 -4.95
CA GLU A 53 15.54 -1.77 -5.36
C GLU A 53 16.22 -3.14 -5.16
N GLU A 54 15.41 -4.20 -5.20
CA GLU A 54 15.86 -5.58 -4.89
C GLU A 54 16.58 -5.72 -3.54
N ALA A 55 16.31 -4.78 -2.61
CA ALA A 55 16.83 -4.75 -1.25
C ALA A 55 15.78 -5.22 -0.25
N VAL A 56 16.06 -6.32 0.44
CA VAL A 56 15.17 -6.86 1.47
C VAL A 56 15.71 -6.51 2.84
N VAL A 57 15.02 -5.61 3.54
CA VAL A 57 15.26 -5.33 4.96
C VAL A 57 14.95 -6.58 5.78
N LYS A 58 15.81 -6.89 6.76
CA LYS A 58 15.70 -8.07 7.62
C LYS A 58 15.28 -7.72 9.03
N GLU A 59 15.94 -6.73 9.62
CA GLU A 59 15.71 -6.32 11.01
C GLU A 59 16.16 -4.88 11.27
N PRO A 60 15.60 -4.21 12.29
CA PRO A 60 16.13 -2.92 12.75
C PRO A 60 17.46 -3.09 13.47
N VAL A 61 18.30 -2.06 13.40
CA VAL A 61 19.46 -1.90 14.28
C VAL A 61 19.02 -1.08 15.48
N ILE A 62 19.25 -1.60 16.68
CA ILE A 62 18.82 -0.98 17.94
C ILE A 62 20.03 -0.76 18.85
N GLU A 63 20.20 0.47 19.32
CA GLU A 63 21.20 0.87 20.31
C GLU A 63 20.49 1.64 21.43
N ASP A 64 20.78 1.30 22.68
CA ASP A 64 20.19 1.92 23.89
C ASP A 64 18.65 2.03 23.85
N GLY A 65 17.99 1.01 23.31
CA GLY A 65 16.54 0.96 23.17
C GLY A 65 15.95 1.82 22.05
N ARG A 66 16.79 2.45 21.22
CA ARG A 66 16.38 3.27 20.07
C ARG A 66 16.71 2.56 18.75
N VAL A 67 15.77 2.54 17.82
CA VAL A 67 16.04 2.15 16.43
C VAL A 67 16.89 3.24 15.77
N ILE A 68 18.06 2.85 15.28
CA ILE A 68 19.07 3.74 14.66
C ILE A 68 19.39 3.37 13.21
N GLY A 69 18.64 2.43 12.62
CA GLY A 69 18.91 1.95 11.28
C GLY A 69 18.25 0.63 10.97
N VAL A 70 18.64 0.06 9.84
CA VAL A 70 18.17 -1.24 9.36
C VAL A 70 19.31 -2.05 8.76
N ARG A 71 19.20 -3.37 8.91
CA ARG A 71 20.03 -4.33 8.19
C ARG A 71 19.25 -4.88 7.00
N TYR A 72 19.86 -4.89 5.82
CA TYR A 72 19.21 -5.31 4.57
C TYR A 72 20.19 -6.06 3.68
N ALA A 73 19.65 -6.84 2.74
CA ALA A 73 20.44 -7.53 1.73
C ALA A 73 19.93 -7.18 0.33
N VAL A 74 20.85 -6.78 -0.55
CA VAL A 74 20.56 -6.58 -1.97
C VAL A 74 20.67 -7.93 -2.68
N ARG A 75 19.79 -8.21 -3.63
CA ARG A 75 19.81 -9.46 -4.40
C ARG A 75 21.19 -9.70 -5.03
N GLY A 76 21.78 -10.86 -4.74
CA GLY A 76 23.12 -11.25 -5.22
C GLY A 76 24.29 -10.55 -4.51
N GLY A 77 24.00 -9.66 -3.55
CA GLY A 77 24.98 -9.01 -2.69
C GLY A 77 25.03 -9.60 -1.28
N GLY A 78 25.97 -9.06 -0.50
CA GLY A 78 26.06 -9.32 0.93
C GLY A 78 25.05 -8.51 1.74
N GLU A 79 25.03 -8.80 3.04
CA GLU A 79 24.28 -8.03 4.02
C GLU A 79 24.93 -6.66 4.25
N GLN A 80 24.10 -5.63 4.39
CA GLN A 80 24.47 -4.24 4.55
C GLN A 80 23.68 -3.59 5.69
N GLU A 81 24.23 -2.52 6.23
CA GLU A 81 23.60 -1.73 7.29
C GLU A 81 23.42 -0.28 6.81
N ALA A 82 22.22 0.27 7.00
CA ALA A 82 21.95 1.69 6.82
C ALA A 82 21.57 2.31 8.16
N ARG A 83 22.36 3.29 8.63
CA ARG A 83 22.07 4.05 9.84
C ARG A 83 21.28 5.31 9.53
N SER A 84 20.35 5.66 10.41
CA SER A 84 19.45 6.80 10.25
C SER A 84 18.95 7.31 11.60
N SER A 85 18.58 8.59 11.66
CA SER A 85 17.97 9.16 12.87
C SER A 85 16.54 8.65 13.09
N PHE A 86 15.84 8.29 12.02
CA PHE A 86 14.46 7.81 12.04
C PHE A 86 14.27 6.71 11.01
N VAL A 87 13.51 5.67 11.38
CA VAL A 87 13.10 4.59 10.49
C VAL A 87 11.56 4.59 10.43
N LEU A 88 11.01 4.60 9.22
CA LEU A 88 9.58 4.46 8.97
C LEU A 88 9.30 3.09 8.37
N ASP A 89 8.41 2.31 9.00
CA ASP A 89 7.97 1.03 8.46
C ASP A 89 6.84 1.24 7.45
N ALA A 90 7.21 1.20 6.16
CA ALA A 90 6.27 1.20 5.04
C ALA A 90 6.16 -0.18 4.35
N SER A 91 6.47 -1.27 5.07
CA SER A 91 6.48 -2.65 4.52
C SER A 91 5.09 -3.27 4.29
N GLY A 92 4.02 -2.51 4.53
CA GLY A 92 2.65 -2.96 4.36
C GLY A 92 2.30 -4.11 5.31
N GLN A 93 1.66 -5.16 4.79
CA GLN A 93 1.22 -6.32 5.58
C GLN A 93 2.38 -7.10 6.22
N ALA A 94 3.61 -6.96 5.69
CA ALA A 94 4.78 -7.62 6.23
C ALA A 94 5.13 -7.14 7.64
N ARG A 95 4.83 -5.87 7.99
CA ARG A 95 4.93 -5.31 9.34
C ARG A 95 6.31 -5.52 9.97
N LEU A 96 7.36 -5.23 9.22
CA LEU A 96 8.73 -5.60 9.53
C LEU A 96 9.19 -5.18 10.94
N LEU A 97 8.94 -3.93 11.34
CA LEU A 97 9.33 -3.43 12.67
C LEU A 97 8.34 -3.90 13.74
N SER A 98 7.05 -3.86 13.44
CA SER A 98 6.02 -4.20 14.44
C SER A 98 5.86 -5.71 14.67
N ARG A 99 6.51 -6.58 13.90
CA ARG A 99 6.57 -8.03 14.17
C ARG A 99 7.09 -8.34 15.58
N ASN A 100 8.00 -7.52 16.08
CA ASN A 100 8.58 -7.66 17.41
C ASN A 100 7.86 -6.82 18.47
N VAL A 101 6.80 -6.11 18.07
CA VAL A 101 5.93 -5.36 18.97
C VAL A 101 4.67 -6.21 19.22
N PRO A 102 4.36 -6.55 20.48
CA PRO A 102 3.41 -7.61 20.78
C PRO A 102 1.94 -7.30 20.48
N ASP A 103 1.58 -6.06 20.15
CA ASP A 103 0.18 -5.62 20.20
C ASP A 103 -0.43 -5.31 18.82
N VAL A 104 -0.61 -6.35 18.00
CA VAL A 104 -1.55 -6.25 16.88
C VAL A 104 -2.87 -6.89 17.26
N THR A 105 -3.85 -6.05 17.56
CA THR A 105 -5.24 -6.49 17.77
C THR A 105 -5.96 -6.56 16.43
N TRP A 106 -6.30 -7.77 16.00
CA TRP A 106 -7.14 -7.98 14.83
C TRP A 106 -8.61 -7.81 15.16
N HIS A 107 -9.38 -7.28 14.22
CA HIS A 107 -10.83 -7.18 14.38
C HIS A 107 -11.49 -8.55 14.18
N ASP A 108 -12.14 -9.07 15.21
CA ASP A 108 -12.66 -10.45 15.22
C ASP A 108 -13.71 -10.73 14.14
N GLU A 109 -14.46 -9.71 13.73
CA GLU A 109 -15.50 -9.83 12.70
C GLU A 109 -14.98 -9.66 11.26
N LEU A 110 -13.77 -9.12 11.06
CA LEU A 110 -13.24 -8.79 9.74
C LEU A 110 -12.24 -9.85 9.24
N ARG A 111 -12.63 -11.12 9.31
CA ARG A 111 -11.82 -12.28 8.90
C ARG A 111 -12.04 -12.64 7.43
N ASN A 112 -11.91 -11.65 6.57
CA ASN A 112 -12.20 -11.79 5.14
C ASN A 112 -11.03 -12.45 4.40
N VAL A 113 -11.36 -13.30 3.41
CA VAL A 113 -10.41 -13.85 2.44
C VAL A 113 -10.84 -13.40 1.05
N ALA A 114 -9.89 -12.91 0.26
CA ALA A 114 -10.14 -12.51 -1.12
C ALA A 114 -9.58 -13.56 -2.09
N VAL A 115 -10.36 -13.89 -3.13
CA VAL A 115 -9.92 -14.64 -4.30
C VAL A 115 -10.26 -13.79 -5.52
N TRP A 116 -9.29 -13.56 -6.40
CA TRP A 116 -9.45 -12.65 -7.54
C TRP A 116 -8.66 -13.13 -8.75
N THR A 117 -9.05 -12.65 -9.93
CA THR A 117 -8.34 -12.81 -11.19
C THR A 117 -8.65 -11.62 -12.11
N TYR A 118 -8.01 -11.57 -13.27
CA TYR A 118 -8.25 -10.56 -14.30
C TYR A 118 -9.07 -11.14 -15.44
N PHE A 119 -10.01 -10.35 -15.94
CA PHE A 119 -10.81 -10.65 -17.13
C PHE A 119 -10.61 -9.54 -18.15
N ASP A 120 -10.63 -9.90 -19.42
CA ASP A 120 -10.57 -8.97 -20.54
C ASP A 120 -11.91 -8.94 -21.29
N ASN A 121 -12.15 -7.89 -22.08
CA ASN A 121 -13.37 -7.66 -22.86
C ASN A 121 -14.66 -7.60 -22.02
N CYS A 122 -14.55 -7.10 -20.77
CA CYS A 122 -15.71 -6.93 -19.90
C CYS A 122 -16.56 -5.71 -20.31
N HIS A 123 -17.89 -5.86 -20.17
CA HIS A 123 -18.80 -4.72 -20.30
C HIS A 123 -18.68 -3.77 -19.10
N ARG A 124 -18.72 -2.47 -19.37
CA ARG A 124 -18.87 -1.46 -18.31
C ARG A 124 -20.34 -1.32 -17.95
N LEU A 125 -20.61 -1.12 -16.67
CA LEU A 125 -21.94 -0.71 -16.24
C LEU A 125 -22.24 0.70 -16.78
N PRO A 126 -23.50 1.01 -17.10
CA PRO A 126 -23.89 2.36 -17.48
C PRO A 126 -23.78 3.33 -16.29
N GLY A 127 -23.40 4.57 -16.58
CA GLY A 127 -23.14 5.63 -15.59
C GLY A 127 -21.67 6.06 -15.60
N ASP A 128 -21.40 7.28 -15.12
CA ASP A 128 -20.05 7.85 -15.06
C ASP A 128 -19.35 7.59 -13.70
N GLU A 129 -20.08 7.07 -12.71
CA GLU A 129 -19.60 6.80 -11.35
C GLU A 129 -18.47 5.74 -11.31
#